data_AF-A0A5B8VFN4-F1
#
_entry.id   AF-A0A5B8VFN4-F1
#
_cell.length_a   1.000
_cell.length_b   1.000
_cell.length_c   1.000
_cell.angle_alpha   90.00
_cell.angle_beta   90.00
_cell.angle_gamma   90.00
#
_symmetry.space_group_name_H-M   'P 1'
#
loop_
_entity.id
_entity.type
_entity.pdbx_description
1 polymer ?
#
loop_
_entity_poly.entity_id
_entity_poly.type
_entity_poly.pdbx_seq_one_letter_code
_entity_poly.pdbx_strand_id
1 'polypeptide(L)'
;MENREVVLTDGRSFNCATSIVSIEYPMGYVRATLVEYTLTEATTSKETIVYKLHKTKDGFWYDHPFMEKPGAFLMMTLKKAIDEAENDQAV
;
A
#
# COMPACT_ATOMS: atom_id res chain seq x y z
N MET A 1 -15.61 -1.25 0.40
CA MET A 1 -14.21 -1.67 0.57
C MET A 1 -13.93 -2.66 -0.53
N GLU A 2 -13.03 -2.31 -1.44
CA GLU A 2 -12.62 -3.19 -2.53
C GLU A 2 -11.42 -3.98 -2.01
N ASN A 3 -11.60 -5.28 -1.73
CA ASN A 3 -10.52 -6.15 -1.31
C ASN A 3 -9.91 -6.76 -2.56
N ARG A 4 -8.64 -6.45 -2.82
CA ARG A 4 -7.87 -7.00 -3.95
C ARG A 4 -6.83 -7.96 -3.41
N GLU A 5 -6.71 -9.13 -4.02
CA GLU A 5 -5.62 -10.04 -3.68
C GLU A 5 -4.39 -9.66 -4.52
N VAL A 6 -3.26 -9.42 -3.85
CA VAL A 6 -1.97 -9.13 -4.48
C VAL A 6 -1.06 -10.32 -4.25
N VAL A 7 -0.72 -11.01 -5.32
CA VAL A 7 0.21 -12.15 -5.26
C VAL A 7 1.58 -11.67 -5.72
N LEU A 8 2.59 -11.83 -4.86
CA LEU A 8 3.97 -11.52 -5.20
C LEU A 8 4.61 -12.66 -6.00
N THR A 9 5.65 -12.32 -6.76
CA THR A 9 6.43 -13.27 -7.56
C THR A 9 7.10 -14.37 -6.71
N ASP A 10 7.25 -14.14 -5.41
CA ASP A 10 7.78 -15.10 -4.43
C ASP A 10 6.73 -16.16 -3.98
N GLY A 11 5.50 -16.08 -4.49
CA GLY A 11 4.39 -16.99 -4.13
C GLY A 11 3.60 -16.58 -2.88
N ARG A 12 3.94 -15.43 -2.27
CA ARG A 12 3.23 -14.87 -1.12
C ARG A 12 2.00 -14.10 -1.57
N SER A 13 0.87 -14.32 -0.92
CA SER A 13 -0.39 -13.62 -1.18
C SER A 13 -0.73 -12.65 -0.06
N PHE A 14 -1.10 -11.44 -0.44
CA PHE A 14 -1.48 -10.36 0.46
C PHE A 14 -2.89 -9.90 0.12
N ASN A 15 -3.72 -9.71 1.14
CA ASN A 15 -4.96 -8.98 0.98
C ASN A 15 -4.65 -7.48 0.96
N CYS A 16 -5.02 -6.81 -0.12
CA CYS A 16 -4.86 -5.37 -0.28
C CYS A 16 -6.20 -4.68 -0.11
N ALA A 17 -6.26 -3.76 0.86
CA ALA A 17 -7.37 -2.84 1.05
C ALA A 17 -6.89 -1.42 0.81
N THR A 18 -7.62 -0.66 0.00
CA THR A 18 -7.34 0.75 -0.26
C THR A 18 -8.20 1.65 0.61
N SER A 19 -7.64 2.77 1.06
CA SER A 19 -8.35 3.80 1.81
C SER A 19 -7.78 5.17 1.46
N ILE A 20 -8.62 6.20 1.45
CA ILE A 20 -8.17 7.56 1.17
C ILE A 20 -7.80 8.21 2.50
N VAL A 21 -6.56 8.67 2.62
CA VAL A 21 -6.06 9.41 3.79
C VAL A 21 -5.67 10.82 3.37
N SER A 22 -6.10 11.80 4.16
CA SER A 22 -5.73 13.19 3.95
C SER A 22 -4.68 13.56 4.99
N ILE A 23 -3.51 14.03 4.53
CA ILE A 23 -2.51 14.60 5.43
C ILE A 23 -2.89 16.05 5.68
N GLU A 24 -3.33 16.33 6.90
CA GLU A 24 -3.68 17.67 7.36
C GLU A 24 -2.51 18.28 8.14
N TYR A 25 -2.31 19.58 7.96
CA TYR A 25 -1.48 20.35 8.89
C TYR A 25 -2.18 20.48 10.25
N PRO A 26 -1.43 20.70 11.34
CA PRO A 26 -2.00 21.02 12.65
C PRO A 26 -2.93 22.24 12.64
N MET A 27 -2.86 23.07 11.60
CA MET A 27 -3.72 24.24 11.38
C MET A 27 -4.99 23.95 10.57
N GLY A 28 -5.30 22.68 10.24
CA GLY A 28 -6.55 22.28 9.59
C GLY A 28 -6.58 22.39 8.06
N TYR A 29 -5.44 22.63 7.40
CA TYR A 29 -5.36 22.63 5.94
C TYR A 29 -4.92 21.26 5.42
N VAL A 30 -5.69 20.69 4.47
CA VAL A 30 -5.32 19.45 3.76
C VAL A 30 -4.16 19.76 2.82
N ARG A 31 -2.99 19.14 3.07
CA ARG A 31 -1.79 19.31 2.26
C ARG A 31 -1.74 18.34 1.08
N ALA A 32 -2.17 17.10 1.31
CA ALA A 32 -2.15 16.06 0.30
C ALA A 32 -3.23 15.01 0.60
N THR A 33 -3.91 14.56 -0.45
CA THR A 33 -4.75 13.37 -0.40
C THR A 33 -3.94 12.21 -0.95
N LEU A 34 -3.69 11.20 -0.11
CA LEU A 34 -2.99 9.98 -0.47
C LEU A 34 -3.97 8.80 -0.47
N VAL A 35 -3.70 7.82 -1.30
CA VAL A 35 -4.32 6.50 -1.25
C VAL A 35 -3.41 5.62 -0.40
N GLU A 36 -3.90 5.20 0.77
CA GLU A 36 -3.28 4.21 1.64
C GLU A 36 -3.66 2.81 1.15
N TYR A 37 -2.66 2.01 0.80
CA TYR A 37 -2.77 0.59 0.49
C TYR A 37 -2.32 -0.18 1.73
N THR A 38 -3.28 -0.84 2.37
CA THR A 38 -3.04 -1.73 3.51
C THR A 38 -2.94 -3.16 2.98
N LEU A 39 -1.78 -3.77 3.14
CA LEU A 39 -1.48 -5.14 2.72
C LEU A 39 -1.40 -6.04 3.95
N THR A 40 -2.27 -7.04 4.03
CA THR A 40 -2.32 -8.02 5.10
C THR A 40 -1.87 -9.39 4.61
N GLU A 41 -0.77 -9.89 5.17
CA GLU A 41 -0.33 -11.27 4.98
C GLU A 41 -1.00 -12.17 6.04
N ALA A 42 -1.70 -13.20 5.60
CA ALA A 42 -2.18 -14.25 6.49
C ALA A 42 -1.08 -15.31 6.61
N THR A 43 -0.15 -15.11 7.54
CA THR A 43 0.87 -16.10 7.89
C THR A 43 0.26 -17.21 8.75
N THR A 44 0.78 -18.44 8.60
CA THR A 44 0.35 -19.64 9.33
C THR A 44 0.55 -19.52 10.85
N SER A 45 1.47 -18.66 11.27
CA SER A 45 1.65 -18.24 12.66
C SER A 45 0.81 -16.98 12.87
N LYS A 46 0.03 -16.91 13.96
CA LYS A 46 -0.98 -15.89 14.35
C LYS A 46 -0.58 -14.39 14.29
N GLU A 47 0.52 -14.02 13.66
CA GLU A 47 1.01 -12.67 13.49
C GLU A 47 0.62 -12.14 12.11
N THR A 48 -0.54 -11.51 12.02
CA THR A 48 -0.95 -10.80 10.80
C THR A 48 0.02 -9.66 10.51
N ILE A 49 0.84 -9.81 9.47
CA ILE A 49 1.76 -8.76 9.06
C ILE A 49 0.96 -7.73 8.24
N VAL A 50 0.95 -6.48 8.72
CA VAL A 50 0.25 -5.37 8.06
C VAL A 50 1.28 -4.39 7.53
N TYR A 51 1.34 -4.24 6.21
CA TYR A 51 2.13 -3.20 5.56
C TYR A 51 1.23 -2.08 5.07
N LYS A 52 1.69 -0.84 5.22
CA LYS A 52 1.01 0.34 4.73
C LYS A 52 1.89 1.07 3.73
N LEU A 53 1.35 1.28 2.54
CA LEU A 53 1.99 2.04 1.47
C LEU A 53 1.08 3.19 1.06
N HIS A 54 1.66 4.30 0.62
CA HIS A 54 0.88 5.47 0.22
C HIS A 54 1.22 5.87 -1.20
N LYS A 55 0.20 6.20 -1.99
CA LYS A 55 0.35 6.72 -3.36
C LYS A 55 -0.38 8.05 -3.47
N THR A 56 0.20 9.01 -4.17
CA THR A 56 -0.49 10.25 -4.50
C THR A 56 -1.55 10.00 -5.57
N LYS A 57 -2.52 10.89 -5.70
CA LYS A 57 -3.49 10.84 -6.81
C LYS A 57 -2.83 10.91 -8.20
N ASP A 58 -1.67 11.56 -8.29
CA ASP A 58 -0.86 11.63 -9.50
C ASP A 58 -0.11 10.33 -9.82
N GLY A 59 -0.25 9.29 -9.00
CA GLY A 59 0.35 7.97 -9.22
C GLY A 59 1.77 7.81 -8.66
N PHE A 60 2.27 8.77 -7.88
CA PHE A 60 3.60 8.67 -7.29
C PHE A 60 3.56 8.00 -5.91
N TRP A 61 4.49 7.08 -5.67
CA TRP A 61 4.66 6.49 -4.34
C TRP A 61 5.20 7.51 -3.33
N TYR A 62 4.52 7.60 -2.20
CA TYR A 62 4.89 8.45 -1.08
C TYR A 62 5.40 7.59 0.08
N ASP A 63 6.69 7.70 0.37
CA ASP A 63 7.33 6.96 1.45
C ASP A 63 7.43 7.82 2.72
N HIS A 64 6.47 7.70 3.62
CA HIS A 64 6.48 8.49 4.86
C HIS A 64 7.76 8.22 5.67
N PRO A 65 8.59 9.24 5.99
CA PRO A 65 9.90 9.04 6.61
C PRO A 65 9.82 8.52 8.05
N PHE A 66 8.69 8.70 8.72
CA PHE A 66 8.47 8.31 10.12
C PHE A 66 7.69 6.98 10.30
N MET A 67 7.31 6.29 9.22
CA MET A 67 6.67 4.98 9.34
C MET A 67 7.72 3.87 9.35
N GLU A 68 7.49 2.84 10.17
CA GLU A 68 8.22 1.59 10.04
C GLU A 68 7.96 1.01 8.66
N LYS A 69 9.06 0.79 7.92
CA LYS A 69 9.01 0.31 6.55
C LYS A 69 9.42 -1.15 6.53
N PRO A 70 8.75 -2.00 5.73
CA PRO A 70 9.34 -3.27 5.36
C PRO A 70 10.69 -3.02 4.68
N GLY A 71 11.57 -4.04 4.67
CA GLY A 71 12.85 -3.95 3.96
C GLY A 71 12.67 -3.44 2.52
N ALA A 72 13.62 -2.65 2.03
CA ALA A 72 13.51 -1.92 0.76
C ALA A 72 13.12 -2.83 -0.44
N PHE A 73 13.61 -4.06 -0.44
CA PHE A 73 13.26 -5.06 -1.45
C PHE A 73 11.76 -5.41 -1.44
N LEU A 74 11.20 -5.68 -0.25
CA LEU A 74 9.79 -6.03 -0.11
C LEU A 74 8.89 -4.84 -0.48
N MET A 75 9.26 -3.61 -0.10
CA MET A 75 8.53 -2.41 -0.56
C MET A 75 8.50 -2.30 -2.08
N MET A 76 9.64 -2.50 -2.74
CA MET A 76 9.73 -2.42 -4.19
C MET A 76 8.84 -3.47 -4.86
N THR A 77 8.87 -4.72 -4.38
CA THR A 77 8.03 -5.81 -4.92
C THR A 77 6.55 -5.53 -4.71
N LEU A 78 6.14 -5.07 -3.52
CA LEU A 78 4.75 -4.73 -3.21
C LEU A 78 4.24 -3.59 -4.10
N LYS A 79 5.02 -2.50 -4.22
CA LYS A 79 4.67 -1.35 -5.06
C LYS A 79 4.48 -1.77 -6.51
N LYS A 80 5.43 -2.53 -7.04
CA LYS A 80 5.36 -3.04 -8.42
C LYS A 80 4.11 -3.91 -8.62
N ALA A 81 3.83 -4.83 -7.71
CA ALA A 81 2.66 -5.70 -7.81
C ALA A 81 1.34 -4.92 -7.75
N ILE A 82 1.28 -3.84 -6.96
CA ILE A 82 0.12 -2.93 -6.94
C ILE A 82 0.02 -2.16 -8.25
N ASP A 83 1.11 -1.59 -8.76
CA ASP A 83 1.11 -0.89 -10.06
C ASP A 83 0.66 -1.82 -11.20
N GLU A 84 1.15 -3.06 -11.21
CA GLU A 84 0.74 -4.09 -12.19
C GLU A 84 -0.76 -4.41 -12.05
N ALA A 85 -1.26 -4.60 -10.83
CA ALA A 85 -2.68 -4.87 -10.57
C ALA A 85 -3.61 -3.68 -10.91
N GLU A 86 -3.13 -2.44 -10.76
CA GLU A 86 -3.87 -1.25 -11.18
C GLU A 86 -3.90 -1.10 -12.70
N ASN A 87 -2.80 -1.43 -13.38
CA ASN A 87 -2.70 -1.34 -14.83
C ASN A 87 -3.47 -2.47 -15.56
N ASP A 88 -3.54 -3.67 -14.98
CA ASP A 88 -4.30 -4.80 -15.54
C ASP A 88 -5.81 -4.52 -15.61
N GLN A 89 -6.33 -3.68 -14.71
CA GLN A 89 -7.72 -3.24 -14.73
C GLN A 89 -8.01 -2.06 -15.67
N ALA A 90 -6.99 -1.50 -16.31
CA ALA A 90 -7.13 -0.36 -17.23
C ALA A 90 -7.28 -0.78 -18.71
N VAL A 91 -7.42 -2.09 -18.98
CA VAL A 91 -7.58 -2.68 -20.33
C VAL A 91 -9.01 -3.14 -20.58
#